data_AF-A0A3B9X6E5-F1
#
_entry.id   AF-A0A3B9X6E5-F1
#
_cell.length_a   1.000
_cell.length_b   1.000
_cell.length_c   1.000
_cell.angle_alpha   90.00
_cell.angle_beta   90.00
_cell.angle_gamma   90.00
#
_symmetry.space_group_name_H-M   'P 1'
#
loop_
_entity.id
_entity.type
_entity.pdbx_description
1 polymer ?
#
loop_
_entity_poly.entity_id
_entity_poly.type
_entity_poly.pdbx_seq_one_letter_code
_entity_poly.pdbx_strand_id
1 'polypeptide(L)' 'MLAAGFRSLNEQWWHFTLDEEPTPYRYFNFKVL' A
#
# COMPACT_ATOMS: atom_id res chain seq x y z
N MET A 1 -2.38 -9.69 7.42
CA MET A 1 -2.47 -8.42 6.66
C MET A 1 -3.86 -8.24 6.04
N LEU A 2 -4.43 -9.27 5.39
CA LEU A 2 -5.81 -9.24 4.86
C LEU A 2 -6.87 -8.79 5.88
N ALA A 3 -6.92 -9.41 7.06
CA ALA A 3 -7.87 -9.02 8.12
C ALA A 3 -7.62 -7.62 8.74
N ALA A 4 -6.48 -7.00 8.41
CA ALA A 4 -6.14 -5.63 8.84
C ALA A 4 -6.40 -4.58 7.74
N GLY A 5 -7.09 -4.95 6.65
CA GLY A 5 -7.47 -4.04 5.56
C GLY A 5 -6.43 -3.90 4.44
N PHE A 6 -5.44 -4.79 4.38
CA PHE A 6 -4.42 -4.77 3.33
C PHE A 6 -4.67 -5.85 2.29
N ARG A 7 -4.50 -5.50 1.01
CA ARG A 7 -4.48 -6.42 -0.12
C ARG A 7 -3.05 -6.82 -0.47
N SER A 8 -2.83 -8.11 -0.72
CA SER A 8 -1.55 -8.67 -1.15
C SER A 8 -1.37 -8.58 -2.67
N LEU A 9 -0.12 -8.48 -3.12
CA LEU A 9 0.24 -8.61 -4.54
C LEU A 9 0.79 -10.03 -4.81
N ASN A 10 0.18 -10.76 -5.74
CA ASN A 10 0.50 -12.18 -5.96
C ASN A 10 1.94 -12.39 -6.49
N GLU A 11 2.47 -11.47 -7.28
CA GLU A 11 3.84 -11.58 -7.80
C GLU A 11 4.92 -11.33 -6.74
N GLN A 12 4.58 -10.70 -5.60
CA GLN A 12 5.53 -10.21 -4.61
C GLN A 12 5.02 -10.49 -3.20
N TRP A 13 5.53 -11.56 -2.56
CA TRP A 13 5.01 -12.04 -1.26
C TRP A 13 5.16 -11.04 -0.10
N TRP A 14 6.08 -10.07 -0.21
CA TRP A 14 6.29 -9.01 0.77
C TRP A 14 5.48 -7.73 0.49
N HIS A 15 4.79 -7.63 -0.65
CA HIS A 15 4.11 -6.39 -1.06
C HIS A 15 2.63 -6.40 -0.63
N PHE A 16 2.25 -5.35 0.09
CA PHE A 16 0.87 -5.12 0.54
C PHE A 16 0.47 -3.66 0.33
N THR A 17 -0.79 -3.43 -0.03
CA THR A 17 -1.39 -2.11 -0.22
C THR A 17 -2.62 -1.99 0.68
N LEU A 18 -2.87 -0.83 1.27
CA LEU A 18 -4.09 -0.58 2.05
C LEU A 18 -5.30 -0.45 1.10
N ASP A 19 -6.40 -1.16 1.36
CA ASP A 19 -7.57 -1.11 0.46
C ASP A 19 -8.30 0.24 0.52
N GLU A 20 -8.46 0.80 1.72
CA GLU A 20 -9.04 2.15 1.93
C GLU A 20 -7.92 3.20 2.10
N GLU A 21 -6.99 3.26 1.14
CA GLU A 21 -5.93 4.26 1.18
C GLU A 21 -6.51 5.68 1.03
N PRO A 22 -6.05 6.68 1.83
CA PRO A 22 -6.54 8.05 1.74
C PRO A 22 -6.24 8.76 0.41
N THR A 23 -5.20 8.35 -0.31
CA THR A 23 -4.71 9.08 -1.50
C THR A 23 -4.23 8.15 -2.65
N PRO A 24 -5.09 7.26 -3.18
CA PRO A 24 -4.69 6.18 -4.08
C PRO A 24 -4.13 6.65 -5.44
N TYR A 25 -4.38 7.91 -5.81
CA TYR A 25 -3.92 8.51 -7.07
C TYR A 25 -2.82 9.56 -6.88
N ARG A 26 -2.31 9.72 -5.65
CA ARG A 26 -1.29 10.73 -5.34
C ARG A 26 0.05 10.07 -5.09
N TYR A 27 1.01 10.41 -5.93
CA TYR A 27 2.41 10.07 -5.71
C TYR A 27 3.11 11.23 -5.00
N PHE A 28 3.74 10.93 -3.87
CA PHE A 28 4.47 11.92 -3.09
C PHE A 28 5.93 11.98 -3.52
N ASN A 29 6.49 13.19 -3.55
CA ASN A 29 7.90 13.45 -3.83
C ASN A 29 8.47 14.40 -2.76
N PHE A 30 8.47 13.93 -1.52
CA PHE A 30 9.13 14.61 -0.41
C PHE A 30 10.30 13.75 0.08
N LYS A 31 11.25 14.40 0.75
CA LYS A 31 12.42 13.70 1.32
C LYS A 31 11.98 12.87 2.51
N VAL A 32 12.31 11.57 2.50
CA VAL A 32 12.25 10.71 3.69
C VAL A 32 13.50 10.99 4.51
N LEU A 33 13.32 11.50 5.74
CA LEU A 33 14.39 11.75 6.70
C LEU A 33 14.41 10.65 7.76
#